data_AF-A0A967AEP7-F1
#
_entry.id   AF-A0A967AEP7-F1
#
_cell.length_a   1.000
_cell.length_b   1.000
_cell.length_c   1.000
_cell.angle_alpha   90.00
_cell.angle_beta   90.00
_cell.angle_gamma   90.00
#
_symmetry.space_group_name_H-M   'P 1'
#
loop_
_entity.id
_entity.type
_entity.pdbx_description
1 polymer ?
#
loop_
_entity_poly.entity_id
_entity_poly.type
_entity_poly.pdbx_seq_one_letter_code
_entity_poly.pdbx_strand_id
1 'polypeptide(L)' 'MFLSVYRLTRSSVGLLVLVAFFTAGPTQAADVVHVLGTVTAIDATHVEVKTAKGQIVSVLLNKQVQFKNKLNTKSV' A
#
# COMPACT_ATOMS: atom_id res chain seq x y z
N MET A 1 -40.54 -36.15 -13.28
CA MET A 1 -40.13 -35.18 -12.23
C MET A 1 -38.61 -35.10 -12.00
N PHE A 2 -37.80 -36.11 -12.38
CA PHE A 2 -36.34 -36.11 -12.13
C PHE A 2 -35.47 -35.32 -13.13
N LEU A 3 -35.96 -35.03 -14.34
CA LEU A 3 -35.20 -34.24 -15.34
C LEU A 3 -35.18 -32.72 -15.05
N SER A 4 -36.13 -32.21 -14.26
CA SER A 4 -36.22 -30.78 -13.92
C SER A 4 -35.17 -30.34 -12.90
N VAL A 5 -34.74 -31.27 -12.03
CA VAL A 5 -33.74 -31.00 -10.99
C VAL A 5 -32.34 -30.88 -11.59
N TYR A 6 -31.98 -31.76 -12.54
CA TYR A 6 -30.67 -31.75 -13.22
C TYR A 6 -30.41 -30.49 -14.07
N ARG A 7 -31.46 -29.89 -14.64
CA ARG A 7 -31.36 -28.66 -15.45
C ARG A 7 -31.11 -27.42 -14.60
N LEU A 8 -31.49 -27.44 -13.32
CA LEU A 8 -31.28 -26.35 -12.36
C LEU A 8 -29.87 -26.41 -11.74
N THR A 9 -29.37 -27.60 -11.43
CA THR A 9 -28.04 -27.81 -10.82
C THR A 9 -26.87 -27.41 -11.74
N ARG A 10 -27.02 -27.55 -13.07
CA ARG A 10 -25.98 -27.18 -14.04
C ARG A 10 -25.78 -25.66 -14.17
N SER A 11 -26.81 -24.85 -13.90
CA SER A 11 -26.75 -23.39 -13.94
C SER A 11 -26.13 -22.80 -12.66
N SER A 12 -26.44 -23.41 -11.51
CA SER A 12 -25.96 -22.95 -10.20
C SER A 12 -24.45 -23.15 -9.99
N VAL A 13 -23.84 -24.16 -10.62
CA VAL A 13 -22.39 -24.40 -10.52
C VAL A 13 -21.58 -23.27 -11.19
N GLY A 14 -22.05 -22.76 -12.34
CA GLY A 14 -21.39 -21.64 -13.02
C GLY A 14 -21.45 -20.35 -12.21
N LEU A 15 -22.60 -20.08 -11.58
CA LEU A 15 -22.78 -18.92 -10.71
C LEU A 15 -21.86 -18.99 -9.47
N LEU A 16 -21.73 -20.17 -8.86
CA LEU A 16 -20.86 -20.38 -7.70
C LEU A 16 -19.38 -20.20 -8.05
N VAL A 17 -18.93 -20.65 -9.22
CA VAL A 17 -17.56 -20.45 -9.70
C VAL A 17 -17.28 -18.97 -9.98
N LEU A 18 -18.25 -18.25 -10.56
CA LEU A 18 -18.12 -16.81 -10.84
C LEU A 18 -18.04 -15.97 -9.55
N VAL A 19 -18.84 -16.30 -8.54
CA VAL A 19 -18.80 -15.62 -7.22
C VAL A 19 -17.46 -15.84 -6.52
N ALA A 20 -16.90 -17.04 -6.58
CA ALA A 20 -15.60 -17.34 -5.95
C ALA A 20 -14.42 -16.59 -6.59
N PHE A 21 -14.47 -16.30 -7.89
CA PHE A 21 -13.45 -15.51 -8.58
C PHE A 21 -13.51 -14.02 -8.22
N PHE A 22 -14.69 -13.48 -7.90
CA PHE A 22 -14.84 -12.07 -7.51
C PHE A 22 -14.39 -11.76 -6.07
N THR A 23 -14.24 -12.77 -5.22
CA THR A 23 -13.79 -12.57 -3.83
C THR A 23 -12.27 -12.53 -3.65
N ALA A 24 -11.49 -12.75 -4.72
CA ALA A 24 -10.03 -12.60 -4.68
C ALA A 24 -9.65 -11.10 -4.82
N GLY A 25 -9.72 -10.36 -3.72
CA GLY A 25 -9.21 -9.00 -3.65
C GLY A 25 -7.67 -8.96 -3.70
N PRO A 26 -7.06 -7.87 -4.19
CA PRO A 26 -5.62 -7.74 -4.22
C PRO A 26 -5.05 -7.76 -2.80
N THR A 27 -4.14 -8.69 -2.51
CA THR A 27 -3.35 -8.69 -1.29
C THR A 27 -2.24 -7.65 -1.43
N GLN A 28 -2.34 -6.55 -0.68
CA GLN A 28 -1.23 -5.59 -0.59
C GLN A 28 -0.13 -6.21 0.26
N ALA A 29 0.90 -6.73 -0.40
CA ALA A 29 2.16 -7.06 0.25
C ALA A 29 2.84 -5.75 0.67
N ALA A 30 3.23 -5.65 1.94
CA ALA A 30 4.02 -4.53 2.42
C ALA A 30 5.46 -4.68 1.87
N ASP A 31 5.73 -4.03 0.74
CA ASP A 31 7.07 -4.01 0.15
C ASP A 31 7.89 -2.85 0.72
N VAL A 32 9.17 -3.10 1.01
CA VAL A 32 10.07 -2.09 1.59
C VAL A 32 10.72 -1.32 0.45
N VAL A 33 10.08 -0.22 0.06
CA VAL A 33 10.53 0.63 -1.04
C VAL A 33 11.59 1.63 -0.56
N HIS A 34 12.74 1.66 -1.22
CA HIS A 34 13.78 2.66 -1.00
C HIS A 34 13.68 3.75 -2.06
N VAL A 35 13.63 5.01 -1.64
CA VAL A 35 13.54 6.17 -2.52
C VAL A 35 14.83 6.99 -2.38
N LEU A 36 15.46 7.32 -3.50
CA LEU A 36 16.66 8.15 -3.54
C LEU A 36 16.41 9.41 -4.38
N GLY A 37 16.75 10.57 -3.81
CA GLY A 37 16.59 11.87 -4.47
C GLY A 37 16.92 13.04 -3.56
N THR A 38 16.67 14.25 -4.06
CA THR A 38 16.84 15.49 -3.30
C THR A 38 15.55 15.83 -2.58
N VAL A 39 15.63 16.16 -1.29
CA VAL A 39 14.46 16.61 -0.53
C VAL A 39 14.07 18.02 -1.00
N THR A 40 12.85 18.18 -1.49
CA THR A 40 12.33 19.46 -2.00
C THR A 40 11.45 20.18 -1.00
N ALA A 41 10.76 19.45 -0.14
CA ALA A 41 9.93 20.01 0.93
C ALA A 41 9.87 19.02 2.11
N ILE A 42 9.68 19.57 3.31
CA ILE A 42 9.45 18.82 4.55
C ILE A 42 8.28 19.50 5.25
N ASP A 43 7.25 18.72 5.57
CA ASP A 43 6.15 19.17 6.42
C ASP A 43 6.07 18.34 7.71
N ALA A 44 5.00 18.52 8.48
CA ALA A 44 4.82 17.85 9.76
C ALA A 44 4.71 16.32 9.64
N THR A 45 4.20 15.82 8.52
CA THR A 45 3.84 14.41 8.30
C THR A 45 4.45 13.81 7.03
N HIS A 46 5.07 14.60 6.15
CA HIS A 46 5.64 14.13 4.88
C HIS A 46 6.98 14.77 4.55
N VAL A 47 7.75 14.02 3.76
CA VAL A 47 8.96 14.49 3.07
C VAL A 47 8.76 14.31 1.58
N GLU A 48 8.91 15.38 0.81
CA GLU A 48 8.90 15.33 -0.64
C GLU A 48 10.31 15.11 -1.17
N VAL A 49 10.48 14.07 -1.98
CA VAL A 49 11.76 13.69 -2.58
C VAL A 49 11.66 13.77 -4.09
N LYS A 50 12.43 14.68 -4.69
CA LYS A 50 12.64 14.71 -6.13
C LYS A 50 13.68 13.67 -6.52
N THR A 51 13.20 12.60 -7.12
CA THR A 51 14.04 11.51 -7.64
C THR A 51 14.87 11.97 -8.84
N ALA A 52 15.94 11.25 -9.16
CA ALA A 52 16.76 11.52 -10.35
C ALA A 52 15.95 11.46 -11.67
N LYS A 53 14.80 10.77 -11.66
CA LYS A 53 13.86 10.70 -12.78
C LYS A 53 12.95 11.94 -12.88
N GLY A 54 13.14 12.94 -12.02
CA GLY A 54 12.33 14.16 -11.97
C GLY A 54 10.97 14.00 -11.28
N GLN A 55 10.59 12.79 -10.88
CA GLN A 55 9.35 12.51 -10.15
C GLN A 55 9.48 12.94 -8.70
N ILE A 56 8.44 13.56 -8.15
CA ILE A 56 8.33 13.91 -6.74
C ILE A 56 7.57 12.78 -6.03
N VAL A 57 8.21 12.19 -5.03
CA VAL A 57 7.62 11.14 -4.18
C VAL A 57 7.38 11.73 -2.80
N SER A 58 6.14 11.68 -2.32
CA SER A 58 5.79 12.05 -0.96
C SER A 58 5.91 10.83 -0.04
N VAL A 59 6.76 10.94 0.97
CA VAL A 59 7.04 9.87 1.94
C VAL A 59 6.44 10.24 3.28
N LEU A 60 5.52 9.42 3.78
CA LEU A 60 4.87 9.63 5.07
C LEU A 60 5.83 9.34 6.23
N LEU A 61 5.96 10.30 7.13
CA LEU A 61 6.74 10.21 8.35
C LEU A 61 5.92 9.55 9.45
N ASN A 62 6.16 8.26 9.67
CA ASN A 62 5.45 7.48 10.70
C ASN A 62 5.98 7.76 12.13
N LYS A 63 7.21 8.29 12.25
CA LYS A 63 7.77 8.82 13.50
C LYS A 63 8.52 10.12 13.22
N GLN A 64 8.20 11.16 13.98
CA GLN A 64 8.93 12.42 13.94
C GLN A 64 10.32 12.21 14.54
N VAL A 65 11.32 12.02 13.69
CA VAL A 65 12.73 11.88 14.09
C VAL A 65 13.34 13.27 14.19
N GLN A 66 13.18 13.93 15.35
CA GLN A 66 14.05 15.07 15.66
C GLN A 66 15.46 14.54 15.91
N PHE A 67 16.44 15.03 15.13
CA PHE A 67 17.84 14.72 15.39
C PHE A 67 18.24 15.28 16.76
N LYS A 68 18.23 14.44 17.79
CA LYS A 68 18.86 14.76 19.07
C LYS A 68 20.36 14.66 18.87
N ASN A 69 21.03 15.81 18.73
CA ASN A 69 22.49 15.87 18.78
C ASN A 69 22.95 15.37 20.16
N LYS A 70 23.44 14.12 20.22
CA LYS A 70 23.86 13.45 21.45
C LYS A 70 25.16 14.02 22.03
N LEU A 71 25.75 15.03 21.41
CA LEU A 71 27.04 15.65 21.77
C LEU A 71 26.93 17.10 22.28
N ASN A 72 25.75 17.70 22.40
CA ASN A 72 25.62 19.01 23.06
C ASN A 72 25.06 18.86 24.49
N THR A 73 25.91 18.41 25.39
CA THR A 73 25.77 18.62 26.84
C THR A 73 26.41 19.95 27.20
N LYS A 74 25.83 21.07 26.75
CA LYS A 74 26.03 22.41 27.34
C LYS A 74 24.98 23.38 26.77
N SER A 75 23.78 23.33 27.35
CA SER A 75 23.05 24.58 27.58
C SER A 75 23.34 24.96 29.03
N VAL A 76 24.24 25.92 29.18
CA VAL A 76 24.31 26.80 30.36
C VAL A 76 23.03 27.61 30.42
#